data_AF-A0A090SE88-F1
#
_entry.id   AF-A0A090SE88-F1
#
_cell.length_a   1.000
_cell.length_b   1.000
_cell.length_c   1.000
_cell.angle_alpha   90.00
_cell.angle_beta   90.00
_cell.angle_gamma   90.00
#
_symmetry.space_group_name_H-M   'P 1'
#
loop_
_entity.id
_entity.type
_entity.pdbx_description
1 polymer ?
#
loop_
_entity_poly.entity_id
_entity_poly.type
_entity_poly.pdbx_seq_one_letter_code
_entity_poly.pdbx_strand_id
1 'polypeptide(L)' 'MKMSEDKVVIVSTDPMIIQAADFGLDVGIEKLREVAGLPSIAMSVPLTFVLVYNQK' A
#
# COMPACT_ATOMS: atom_id res chain seq x y z
N MET A 1 -22.66 -11.70 5.60
CA MET A 1 -21.49 -12.52 5.21
C MET A 1 -21.22 -13.51 6.33
N LYS A 2 -21.40 -14.81 6.10
CA LYS A 2 -21.12 -15.85 7.11
C LYS A 2 -19.66 -16.26 6.95
N MET A 3 -18.80 -15.84 7.86
CA MET A 3 -17.43 -16.33 7.95
C MET A 3 -17.52 -17.73 8.55
N SER A 4 -16.88 -18.73 7.94
CA SER A 4 -16.62 -20.00 8.63
C SER A 4 -15.87 -19.70 9.93
N GLU A 5 -16.18 -20.39 11.03
CA GLU A 5 -15.63 -20.12 12.37
C GLU A 5 -14.08 -20.12 12.42
N ASP A 6 -13.44 -20.76 11.43
CA ASP A 6 -11.98 -20.85 11.31
C ASP A 6 -11.33 -19.73 10.47
N LYS A 7 -12.04 -18.64 10.15
CA LYS A 7 -11.49 -17.54 9.34
C LYS A 7 -11.55 -16.20 10.05
N VAL A 8 -10.41 -15.51 10.11
CA VAL A 8 -10.29 -14.15 10.62
C VAL A 8 -10.00 -13.21 9.46
N VAL A 9 -10.80 -12.14 9.34
CA VAL A 9 -10.56 -11.06 8.37
C VAL A 9 -10.06 -9.84 9.11
N ILE A 10 -8.95 -9.31 8.63
CA ILE A 10 -8.31 -8.10 9.17
C ILE A 10 -8.34 -7.04 8.07
N VAL A 11 -8.85 -5.87 8.39
CA VAL A 11 -8.95 -4.73 7.48
C VAL A 11 -8.25 -3.53 8.09
N SER A 12 -7.64 -2.69 7.27
CA SER A 12 -7.15 -1.38 7.72
C SER A 12 -8.34 -0.51 8.17
N THR A 13 -8.27 0.07 9.36
CA THR A 13 -9.30 1.03 9.85
C THR A 13 -9.11 2.41 9.22
N ASP A 14 -7.86 2.77 8.95
CA ASP A 14 -7.44 4.02 8.35
C ASP A 14 -6.28 3.77 7.36
N PRO A 15 -6.06 4.63 6.36
CA PRO A 15 -4.92 4.50 5.45
C PRO A 15 -3.59 4.66 6.20
N MET A 16 -2.68 3.71 6.00
CA MET A 16 -1.30 3.84 6.45
C MET A 16 -0.52 4.60 5.37
N ILE A 17 0.11 5.72 5.74
CA ILE A 17 0.92 6.51 4.80
C ILE A 17 2.35 6.01 4.83
N ILE A 18 2.85 5.58 3.68
CA ILE A 18 4.23 5.14 3.48
C ILE A 18 5.01 6.23 2.76
N GLN A 19 6.23 6.54 3.20
CA GLN A 19 7.14 7.39 2.43
C GLN A 19 8.00 6.53 1.52
N ALA A 20 8.03 6.83 0.22
CA ALA A 20 8.82 6.06 -0.74
C ALA A 20 10.32 6.04 -0.43
N ALA A 21 10.84 7.11 0.20
CA ALA A 21 12.22 7.22 0.63
C ALA A 21 12.62 6.16 1.67
N ASP A 22 11.69 5.75 2.55
CA ASP A 22 11.94 4.74 3.58
C ASP A 22 12.31 3.37 2.99
N PHE A 23 11.97 3.16 1.71
CA PHE A 23 12.22 1.93 0.96
C PHE A 23 13.21 2.13 -0.20
N GLY A 24 13.87 3.29 -0.29
CA GLY A 24 14.83 3.61 -1.36
C GLY A 24 14.21 3.67 -2.76
N LEU A 25 12.92 4.03 -2.86
CA LEU A 25 12.18 4.09 -4.13
C LEU A 25 12.13 5.50 -4.75
N ASP A 26 12.70 6.49 -4.08
CA ASP A 26 12.78 7.88 -4.51
C ASP A 26 13.37 8.04 -5.92
N VAL A 27 14.52 7.42 -6.19
CA VAL A 27 15.18 7.49 -7.50
C VAL A 27 14.34 6.81 -8.59
N GLY A 28 13.67 5.71 -8.25
CA GLY A 28 12.80 4.99 -9.18
C GLY A 28 11.58 5.83 -9.58
N ILE A 29 10.94 6.46 -8.59
CA ILE A 29 9.77 7.33 -8.81
C ILE A 29 10.15 8.55 -9.65
N GLU A 30 11.33 9.14 -9.44
CA GLU A 30 11.77 10.28 -10.24
C GLU A 30 11.99 9.90 -11.71
N LYS A 31 12.58 8.72 -11.98
CA LYS A 31 12.68 8.19 -13.35
C LYS A 31 11.31 7.98 -13.99
N LEU A 32 10.32 7.48 -13.23
CA LEU A 32 8.95 7.33 -13.72
C LEU A 32 8.32 8.68 -14.06
N ARG A 33 8.55 9.71 -13.22
CA ARG A 33 8.08 11.08 -13.46
C ARG A 33 8.63 11.64 -14.77
N GLU A 34 9.93 11.50 -15.00
CA GLU A 34 10.62 11.98 -16.21
C GLU A 34 10.09 11.31 -17.48
N VAL A 35 10.03 9.97 -17.50
CA VAL A 35 9.58 9.20 -18.67
C VAL A 35 8.11 9.49 -18.98
N ALA A 36 7.28 9.75 -17.97
CA ALA A 36 5.88 10.11 -18.15
C ALA A 36 5.65 11.61 -18.45
N GLY A 37 6.70 12.44 -18.40
CA GLY A 37 6.59 13.88 -18.62
C GLY A 37 5.73 14.61 -17.58
N LEU A 38 5.66 14.08 -16.35
CA LEU A 38 4.80 14.63 -15.30
C LEU A 38 5.49 15.78 -14.55
N PRO A 39 4.73 16.80 -14.10
CA PRO A 39 5.29 17.88 -13.29
C PRO A 39 5.75 17.39 -11.91
N SER A 40 5.11 16.35 -11.35
CA SER A 40 5.43 15.77 -10.04
C SER A 40 4.75 14.40 -9.85
N ILE A 41 5.33 13.55 -9.01
CA ILE A 41 4.68 12.36 -8.43
C ILE A 41 4.77 12.47 -6.90
N ALA A 42 3.69 12.17 -6.19
CA ALA A 42 3.69 12.20 -4.72
C ALA A 42 4.57 11.08 -4.15
N MET A 43 5.41 11.43 -3.16
CA MET A 43 6.26 10.46 -2.46
C MET A 43 5.54 9.76 -1.30
N SER A 44 4.42 10.31 -0.84
CA SER A 44 3.55 9.71 0.17
C SER A 44 2.55 8.75 -0.50
N VAL A 45 2.65 7.47 -0.17
CA VAL A 45 1.82 6.40 -0.72
C VAL A 45 0.83 5.94 0.35
N PRO A 46 -0.46 6.32 0.27
CA PRO A 46 -1.48 5.77 1.15
C PRO A 46 -1.76 4.30 0.79
N LEU A 47 -1.74 3.43 1.80
CA LEU A 47 -2.00 2.00 1.65
C LEU A 47 -3.12 1.55 2.58
N THR A 48 -3.99 0.69 2.07
CA THR A 48 -4.97 -0.09 2.83
C THR A 48 -4.86 -1.55 2.43
N PHE A 49 -5.11 -2.47 3.36
CA PHE A 49 -5.07 -3.90 3.08
C PHE A 49 -6.29 -4.62 3.65
N VAL A 50 -6.57 -5.79 3.08
CA VAL A 50 -7.52 -6.78 3.60
C VAL A 50 -6.77 -8.11 3.65
N LEU A 51 -6.64 -8.66 4.85
CA LEU A 51 -5.99 -9.95 5.09
C LEU A 51 -7.04 -10.96 5.54
N VAL A 52 -6.93 -12.19 5.03
CA VAL A 52 -7.78 -13.31 5.44
C VAL A 52 -6.88 -14.42 5.96
N TYR A 53 -6.99 -14.72 7.25
CA TYR A 53 -6.27 -15.81 7.90
C TYR A 53 -7.21 -17.00 8.08
N ASN A 54 -6.70 -18.20 7.79
CA ASN A 54 -7.36 -19.46 8.17
C ASN A 54 -6.70 -19.94 9.47
N GLN A 55 -7.49 -20.20 10.50
CA GLN A 55 -7.04 -20.86 11.73
C GLN A 55 -6.84 -22.35 11.41
N LYS A 56 -5.60 -22.81 11.51
CA LYS A 56 -5.25 -24.24 11.56
C LYS A 56 -4.66 -24.52 12.92
#